data_AF-T1ACV3-F1
#
_entry.id   AF-T1ACV3-F1
#
_cell.length_a   1.000
_cell.length_b   1.000
_cell.length_c   1.000
_cell.angle_alpha   90.00
_cell.angle_beta   90.00
_cell.angle_gamma   90.00
#
_symmetry.space_group_name_H-M   'P 1'
#
loop_
_entity.id
_entity.type
_entity.pdbx_description
1 polymer ?
#
loop_
_entity_poly.entity_id
_entity_poly.type
_entity_poly.pdbx_seq_one_letter_code
_entity_poly.pdbx_strand_id
1 'polypeptide(L)'
;QQVGLTPIVLHGAGPQLDEELAAAGIEKQTIDGLRVTSAPALGIVRRVFQQQNLRLVEALQAMDTRATSVLSGVFSARYLDRERYGMVGKVERVDLAPIEASLRAGSIPVLA
;
A
#
# COMPACT_ATOMS: atom_id res chain seq x y z
N GLN A 1 -9.16 -24.57 -5.29
CA GLN A 1 -10.07 -23.54 -4.72
C GLN A 1 -10.44 -23.95 -3.30
N GLN A 2 -10.04 -23.17 -2.29
CA GLN A 2 -10.54 -23.33 -0.92
C GLN A 2 -11.76 -22.41 -0.73
N VAL A 3 -12.92 -22.98 -0.36
CA VAL A 3 -14.16 -22.34 0.10
C VAL A 3 -14.90 -21.29 -0.76
N GLY A 4 -14.37 -20.85 -1.91
CA GLY A 4 -15.10 -19.98 -2.86
C GLY A 4 -15.19 -18.50 -2.45
N LEU A 5 -14.48 -18.09 -1.39
CA LEU A 5 -14.37 -16.70 -0.96
C LEU A 5 -13.29 -15.97 -1.76
N THR A 6 -13.54 -14.71 -2.14
CA THR A 6 -12.55 -13.81 -2.77
C THR A 6 -12.26 -12.65 -1.83
N PRO A 7 -11.24 -12.73 -0.96
CA PRO A 7 -10.93 -11.65 -0.03
C PRO A 7 -10.42 -10.41 -0.77
N ILE A 8 -10.59 -9.24 -0.15
CA ILE A 8 -9.89 -8.01 -0.50
C ILE A 8 -8.72 -7.87 0.49
N VAL A 9 -7.50 -7.84 -0.02
CA VAL A 9 -6.29 -7.77 0.82
C VAL A 9 -5.78 -6.34 0.85
N LEU A 10 -5.62 -5.77 2.05
CA LEU A 10 -4.95 -4.48 2.27
C LEU A 10 -3.70 -4.73 3.10
N HIS A 11 -2.55 -4.24 2.64
CA HIS A 11 -1.28 -4.41 3.35
C HIS A 11 -0.49 -3.10 3.44
N GLY A 12 0.49 -3.08 4.36
CA GLY A 12 1.54 -2.06 4.40
C GLY A 12 2.92 -2.66 4.10
N ALA A 13 3.98 -1.91 4.36
CA ALA A 13 5.37 -2.36 4.20
C ALA A 13 6.29 -1.83 5.33
N GLY A 14 5.79 -1.82 6.56
CA GLY A 14 6.42 -1.15 7.70
C GLY A 14 7.90 -1.50 7.93
N PRO A 15 8.24 -2.78 8.15
CA PRO A 15 9.63 -3.21 8.37
C PRO A 15 10.54 -2.97 7.16
N GLN A 16 10.08 -3.31 5.96
CA GLN A 16 10.87 -3.14 4.72
C GLN A 16 11.14 -1.67 4.41
N LEU A 17 10.18 -0.80 4.73
CA LEU A 17 10.35 0.65 4.58
C LEU A 17 11.34 1.21 5.60
N ASP A 18 11.36 0.68 6.83
CA ASP A 18 12.35 1.09 7.84
C ASP A 18 13.77 0.76 7.39
N GLU A 19 13.98 -0.43 6.84
CA GLU A 19 15.28 -0.86 6.28
C GLU A 19 15.75 0.04 5.13
N GLU A 20 14.88 0.34 4.17
CA GLU A 20 15.22 1.13 2.97
C GLU A 20 15.42 2.62 3.29
N LEU A 21 14.69 3.18 4.25
CA LEU A 21 14.92 4.54 4.72
C LEU A 21 16.26 4.65 5.46
N ALA A 22 16.58 3.68 6.32
CA ALA A 22 17.85 3.63 7.02
C ALA A 22 19.04 3.50 6.04
N ALA A 23 18.92 2.65 5.02
CA ALA A 23 19.92 2.50 3.96
C ALA A 23 20.14 3.81 3.16
N ALA A 24 19.11 4.63 3.03
CA ALA A 24 19.19 5.95 2.40
C ALA A 24 19.64 7.08 3.36
N GLY A 25 19.97 6.75 4.62
CA GLY A 25 20.36 7.73 5.64
C GLY A 25 19.19 8.61 6.13
N ILE A 26 17.94 8.18 5.93
CA ILE A 26 16.75 8.90 6.39
C ILE A 26 16.30 8.30 7.71
N GLU A 27 16.39 9.09 8.78
CA GLU A 27 15.97 8.67 10.11
C GLU A 27 14.43 8.58 10.22
N LYS A 28 13.95 7.53 10.88
CA LYS A 28 12.52 7.33 11.13
C LYS A 28 12.05 8.29 12.24
N GLN A 29 11.18 9.23 11.88
CA GLN A 29 10.49 10.09 12.83
C GLN A 29 9.02 9.71 12.96
N THR A 30 8.51 9.69 14.20
CA THR A 30 7.10 9.42 14.52
C THR A 30 6.55 10.52 15.42
N ILE A 31 5.38 11.06 15.08
CA ILE A 31 4.64 12.04 15.87
C ILE A 31 3.19 11.55 15.97
N ASP A 32 2.62 11.52 17.17
CA ASP A 32 1.25 11.06 17.43
C ASP A 32 0.96 9.64 16.88
N GLY A 33 1.97 8.78 16.90
CA GLY A 33 1.89 7.41 16.35
C GLY A 33 1.93 7.34 14.82
N LEU A 34 2.08 8.46 14.11
CA LEU A 34 2.20 8.54 12.66
C LEU A 34 3.64 8.76 12.22
N ARG A 35 4.08 8.03 11.20
CA ARG A 35 5.39 8.25 10.57
C ARG A 35 5.38 9.57 9.79
N VAL A 36 6.25 10.49 10.17
CA VAL A 36 6.48 11.72 9.39
C VAL A 36 7.14 11.32 8.07
N THR A 37 6.59 11.79 6.95
CA THR A 37 7.09 11.44 5.62
C THR A 37 7.48 12.71 4.88
N SER A 38 8.78 12.93 4.69
CA SER A 38 9.27 14.05 3.89
C SER A 38 9.04 13.82 2.39
N ALA A 39 9.10 14.88 1.58
CA ALA A 39 8.99 14.75 0.12
C ALA A 39 10.07 13.83 -0.49
N PRO A 40 11.35 13.87 -0.07
CA PRO A 40 12.36 12.91 -0.53
C PRO A 40 12.06 11.47 -0.11
N ALA A 41 11.55 11.25 1.11
CA ALA A 41 11.21 9.91 1.60
C ALA A 41 10.07 9.27 0.80
N LEU A 42 9.13 10.07 0.27
CA LEU A 42 7.96 9.57 -0.48
C LEU A 42 8.34 8.71 -1.69
N GLY A 43 9.45 9.00 -2.37
CA GLY A 43 9.95 8.18 -3.48
C GLY A 43 10.31 6.76 -3.04
N ILE A 44 10.98 6.64 -1.88
CA ILE A 44 11.33 5.35 -1.27
C ILE A 44 10.07 4.61 -0.82
N VAL A 45 9.14 5.30 -0.15
CA VAL A 45 7.85 4.74 0.26
C VAL A 45 7.13 4.10 -0.92
N ARG A 46 6.97 4.82 -2.03
CA ARG A 46 6.27 4.32 -3.23
C ARG A 46 6.96 3.09 -3.81
N ARG A 47 8.29 3.11 -3.94
CA ARG A 47 9.08 1.97 -4.45
C ARG A 47 8.90 0.74 -3.57
N VAL A 48 9.03 0.88 -2.25
CA VAL A 48 8.90 -0.24 -1.31
C VAL A 48 7.50 -0.84 -1.34
N PHE A 49 6.45 0.00 -1.31
CA PHE A 49 5.08 -0.47 -1.39
C PHE A 49 4.80 -1.20 -2.71
N GLN A 50 5.28 -0.68 -3.84
CA GLN A 50 5.16 -1.34 -5.14
C GLN A 50 5.84 -2.72 -5.14
N GLN A 51 7.05 -2.83 -4.58
CA GLN A 51 7.78 -4.10 -4.50
C GLN A 51 7.08 -5.12 -3.60
N GLN A 52 6.60 -4.71 -2.42
CA GLN A 52 5.92 -5.63 -1.51
C GLN A 52 4.56 -6.07 -2.05
N ASN A 53 3.83 -5.17 -2.71
CA ASN A 53 2.56 -5.51 -3.35
C ASN A 53 2.75 -6.53 -4.47
N LEU A 54 3.75 -6.30 -5.35
CA LEU A 54 4.06 -7.24 -6.42
C LEU A 54 4.48 -8.60 -5.86
N ARG A 55 5.35 -8.62 -4.86
CA ARG A 55 5.80 -9.86 -4.20
C ARG A 55 4.64 -10.67 -3.63
N LEU A 56 3.66 -10.01 -3.01
CA LEU A 56 2.47 -10.68 -2.47
C LEU A 56 1.57 -11.22 -3.59
N VAL A 57 1.35 -10.44 -4.65
CA VAL A 57 0.59 -10.87 -5.83
C VAL A 57 1.23 -12.09 -6.50
N GLU A 58 2.55 -12.07 -6.71
CA GLU A 58 3.30 -13.18 -7.29
C GLU A 58 3.25 -14.44 -6.41
N ALA A 59 3.34 -14.28 -5.08
CA ALA A 59 3.22 -15.39 -4.15
C ALA A 59 1.84 -16.06 -4.21
N LEU A 60 0.76 -15.27 -4.31
CA LEU A 60 -0.60 -15.79 -4.50
C LEU A 60 -0.73 -16.52 -5.85
N GLN A 61 -0.20 -15.94 -6.92
CA GLN A 61 -0.23 -16.52 -8.26
C GLN A 61 0.55 -17.83 -8.34
N ALA A 62 1.68 -17.95 -7.63
CA ALA A 62 2.45 -19.19 -7.51
C ALA A 62 1.69 -20.31 -6.79
N MET A 63 0.62 -19.98 -6.06
CA MET A 63 -0.31 -20.93 -5.42
C MET A 63 -1.60 -21.11 -6.23
N ASP A 64 -1.55 -20.90 -7.55
CA ASP A 64 -2.69 -20.97 -8.48
C ASP A 64 -3.87 -20.06 -8.10
N THR A 65 -3.60 -18.98 -7.36
CA THR A 65 -4.63 -18.01 -6.96
C THR A 65 -4.57 -16.78 -7.85
N ARG A 66 -5.69 -16.42 -8.47
CA ARG A 66 -5.80 -15.17 -9.24
C ARG A 66 -5.72 -13.99 -8.27
N ALA A 67 -4.72 -13.15 -8.44
CA ALA A 67 -4.55 -11.91 -7.67
C ALA A 67 -4.22 -10.75 -8.62
N THR A 68 -4.72 -9.56 -8.29
CA THR A 68 -4.50 -8.32 -9.04
C THR A 68 -3.92 -7.26 -8.12
N SER A 69 -2.81 -6.67 -8.55
CA SER A 69 -2.20 -5.50 -7.89
C SER A 69 -3.10 -4.27 -8.04
N VAL A 70 -3.38 -3.58 -6.93
CA VAL A 70 -4.13 -2.32 -6.88
C VAL A 70 -3.35 -1.30 -6.06
N LEU A 71 -2.46 -0.55 -6.71
CA LEU A 71 -1.52 0.37 -6.05
C LEU A 71 -2.02 1.80 -5.87
N SER A 72 -3.09 2.19 -6.58
CA SER A 72 -3.60 3.56 -6.57
C SER A 72 -5.05 3.61 -7.01
N GLY A 73 -5.67 4.78 -6.85
CA GLY A 73 -7.05 5.03 -7.29
C GLY A 73 -8.12 4.63 -6.29
N VAL A 74 -7.82 3.77 -5.30
CA VAL A 74 -8.78 3.38 -4.26
C VAL A 74 -8.95 4.47 -3.21
N PHE A 75 -7.85 4.97 -2.63
CA PHE A 75 -7.92 5.99 -1.58
C PHE A 75 -7.67 7.38 -2.16
N SER A 76 -8.65 8.27 -2.04
CA SER A 76 -8.45 9.71 -2.22
C SER A 76 -8.23 10.33 -0.84
N ALA A 77 -7.14 11.09 -0.68
CA ALA A 77 -6.74 11.69 0.58
C ALA A 77 -6.30 13.14 0.38
N ARG A 78 -6.48 13.95 1.42
CA ARG A 78 -5.84 15.27 1.56
C ARG A 78 -4.72 15.20 2.57
N TYR A 79 -3.80 16.17 2.56
CA TYR A 79 -2.81 16.26 3.64
C TYR A 79 -3.50 16.35 5.00
N LEU A 80 -3.04 15.54 5.96
CA LEU A 80 -3.55 15.58 7.32
C LEU A 80 -3.12 16.88 8.01
N ASP A 81 -1.82 17.14 8.00
CA ASP A 81 -1.17 18.39 8.39
C ASP A 81 0.22 18.39 7.75
N ARG A 82 0.44 19.26 6.76
CA ARG A 82 1.65 19.24 5.93
C ARG A 82 2.87 19.74 6.67
N GLU A 83 2.69 20.64 7.63
CA GLU A 83 3.79 21.19 8.44
C GLU A 83 4.23 20.18 9.48
N ARG A 84 3.27 19.49 10.12
CA ARG A 84 3.55 18.54 11.20
C ARG A 84 3.98 17.15 10.71
N TYR A 85 3.35 16.62 9.66
CA TYR A 85 3.53 15.23 9.22
C TYR A 85 4.14 15.09 7.82
N GLY A 86 4.31 16.19 7.09
CA GLY A 86 4.79 16.17 5.71
C GLY A 86 3.76 15.60 4.73
N MET A 87 4.14 14.56 4.01
CA MET A 87 3.35 13.93 2.94
C MET A 87 2.32 12.90 3.43
N VAL A 88 1.91 12.98 4.70
CA VAL A 88 0.91 12.08 5.29
C VAL A 88 -0.51 12.57 4.99
N GLY A 89 -1.36 11.66 4.52
CA GLY A 89 -2.74 11.96 4.13
C GLY A 89 -3.79 11.47 5.12
N LYS A 90 -4.92 12.17 5.16
CA LYS A 90 -6.19 11.71 5.72
C LYS A 90 -7.11 11.28 4.58
N VAL A 91 -7.54 10.02 4.58
CA VAL A 91 -8.47 9.49 3.59
C VAL A 91 -9.82 10.19 3.69
N GLU A 92 -10.36 10.64 2.57
CA GLU A 92 -11.65 11.33 2.48
C GLU A 92 -12.67 10.55 1.66
N ARG A 93 -12.21 9.76 0.69
CA ARG A 93 -13.07 8.96 -0.18
C ARG A 93 -12.39 7.65 -0.54
N VAL A 94 -13.22 6.61 -0.64
CA VAL A 94 -12.84 5.30 -1.18
C VAL A 94 -13.53 5.10 -2.52
N ASP A 95 -12.76 4.82 -3.57
CA ASP A 95 -13.24 4.42 -4.88
C ASP A 95 -13.21 2.90 -5.00
N LEU A 96 -14.38 2.29 -5.13
CA LEU A 96 -14.51 0.82 -5.18
C LEU A 96 -14.32 0.28 -6.59
N ALA A 97 -14.32 1.12 -7.63
CA ALA A 97 -14.30 0.65 -9.02
C ALA A 97 -13.10 -0.27 -9.34
N PRO A 98 -11.85 0.01 -8.90
CA PRO A 98 -10.72 -0.90 -9.13
C PRO A 98 -10.88 -2.25 -8.42
N ILE A 99 -11.43 -2.23 -7.20
CA ILE A 99 -11.67 -3.42 -6.38
C ILE A 99 -12.72 -4.31 -7.05
N GLU A 100 -13.86 -3.73 -7.41
CA GLU A 100 -14.95 -4.47 -8.05
C GLU A 100 -14.56 -5.05 -9.40
N ALA A 101 -13.73 -4.35 -10.18
CA ALA A 101 -13.21 -4.87 -11.44
C ALA A 101 -12.38 -6.15 -11.22
N SER A 102 -11.55 -6.18 -10.18
CA SER A 102 -10.77 -7.37 -9.80
C SER A 102 -11.66 -8.52 -9.35
N LEU A 103 -12.64 -8.22 -8.48
CA LEU A 103 -13.59 -9.21 -7.97
C LEU A 103 -14.44 -9.84 -9.09
N ARG A 104 -14.94 -9.04 -10.05
CA ARG A 104 -15.66 -9.53 -11.23
C ARG A 104 -14.80 -10.46 -12.11
N ALA A 105 -13.49 -10.25 -12.12
CA ALA A 105 -12.54 -11.10 -12.83
C ALA A 105 -12.15 -12.37 -12.05
N GLY A 106 -12.80 -12.64 -10.91
CA GLY A 106 -12.50 -13.77 -10.03
C GLY A 106 -11.10 -13.70 -9.42
N SER A 107 -10.59 -12.48 -9.21
CA SER A 107 -9.24 -12.21 -8.74
C SER A 107 -9.28 -11.53 -7.38
N ILE A 108 -8.33 -11.85 -6.51
CA ILE A 108 -8.12 -11.19 -5.21
C ILE A 108 -7.47 -9.82 -5.46
N PRO A 109 -8.14 -8.69 -5.17
CA PRO A 109 -7.49 -7.39 -5.20
C PRO A 109 -6.54 -7.25 -4.02
N VAL A 110 -5.28 -6.90 -4.31
CA VAL A 110 -4.24 -6.66 -3.31
C VAL A 110 -3.86 -5.18 -3.33
N LEU A 111 -4.27 -4.47 -2.28
CA LEU A 111 -4.15 -3.03 -2.11
C LEU A 111 -2.93 -2.69 -1.24
N ALA A 112 -2.26 -1.59 -1.59
CA ALA A 112 -1.13 -1.02 -0.86
C ALA A 112 -1.30 0.50 -0.69
#